data_AF-A0A914AGB0-F1
#
_entry.id   AF-A0A914AGB0-F1
#
_cell.length_a   1.000
_cell.length_b   1.000
_cell.length_c   1.000
_cell.angle_alpha   90.00
_cell.angle_beta   90.00
_cell.angle_gamma   90.00
#
_symmetry.space_group_name_H-M   'P 1'
#
loop_
_entity.id
_entity.type
_entity.pdbx_description
1 polymer ?
#
loop_
_entity_poly.entity_id
_entity_poly.type
_entity_poly.pdbx_seq_one_letter_code
_entity_poly.pdbx_strand_id
1 'polypeptide(L)'
;MDVTYDSDGGDFQDTGTFLVKGPDDDRLLKLKKVQMSCTTLGRIFKLVPDSIILYGSDDSVVVPCSSGTFDLSSFLTWKITGDALPNQAPKFNPFAFSTGGGSGGAEDFLPGPSKRYRNQKKSAHVAQGKFSSGTASGVHKEKSESSFTKNFVICEFSDGALLEIKSTTLSLCNDTTTRDIKRLLIQESDYFKACKSEGSVTLLDSKGLEIENTTATKGRTYWGTNRKIKAVRTSDWFKSKRKGLNLPTSTSSSSENESVRFREGSPPVTLQSLYKGVTKIEELVKDLSKSKSTDDIAAIFKCKICFETSKHPVLTTKCCLNVAGCYECIKKCDNMQSCILCRAVPDEYDPMGMYSEMPPVRGIYNLAGIDLK
;
A
#
# COMPACT_ATOMS: atom_id res chain seq x y z
N MET A 1 56.68 -22.63 -8.31
CA MET A 1 55.35 -23.22 -8.12
C MET A 1 54.40 -22.06 -8.05
N ASP A 2 53.87 -21.68 -9.21
CA ASP A 2 52.91 -20.58 -9.35
C ASP A 2 51.52 -21.10 -8.98
N VAL A 3 50.84 -20.37 -8.10
CA VAL A 3 49.44 -20.59 -7.75
C VAL A 3 48.62 -19.55 -8.51
N THR A 4 48.00 -19.98 -9.59
CA THR A 4 46.98 -19.22 -10.31
C THR A 4 45.67 -19.27 -9.54
N TYR A 5 45.09 -18.10 -9.26
CA TYR A 5 43.72 -17.98 -8.76
C TYR A 5 42.75 -17.95 -9.94
N ASP A 6 41.97 -19.02 -10.10
CA ASP A 6 40.82 -19.03 -11.00
C ASP A 6 39.73 -18.10 -10.44
N SER A 7 39.43 -17.06 -11.22
CA SER A 7 38.42 -16.05 -10.93
C SER A 7 37.12 -16.42 -11.64
N ASP A 8 36.46 -17.49 -11.20
CA ASP A 8 35.10 -17.81 -11.65
C ASP A 8 34.10 -16.93 -10.89
N GLY A 9 33.74 -15.81 -11.55
CA GLY A 9 32.71 -14.87 -11.13
C GLY A 9 31.31 -15.47 -11.24
N GLY A 10 30.94 -16.28 -10.24
CA GLY A 10 29.54 -16.54 -9.93
C GLY A 10 29.01 -15.42 -9.05
N ASP A 11 27.99 -14.69 -9.52
CA ASP A 11 27.16 -13.76 -8.75
C ASP A 11 26.49 -14.52 -7.59
N PHE A 12 27.23 -14.73 -6.50
CA PHE A 12 26.68 -15.12 -5.22
C PHE A 12 25.95 -13.90 -4.69
N GLN A 13 24.65 -13.81 -4.98
CA GLN A 13 23.78 -12.83 -4.34
C GLN A 13 23.88 -13.06 -2.84
N ASP A 14 24.63 -12.18 -2.19
CA ASP A 14 24.88 -12.19 -0.78
C ASP A 14 23.54 -12.05 -0.07
N THR A 15 22.95 -13.18 0.33
CA THR A 15 21.66 -13.24 1.03
C THR A 15 21.85 -12.87 2.50
N GLY A 16 22.59 -11.76 2.72
CA GLY A 16 23.13 -11.33 3.99
C GLY A 16 22.18 -11.61 5.14
N THR A 17 22.58 -12.55 5.99
CA THR A 17 21.86 -12.88 7.21
C THR A 17 22.49 -12.14 8.37
N PHE A 18 21.68 -11.44 9.15
CA PHE A 18 22.08 -10.66 10.31
C PHE A 18 21.66 -11.40 11.59
N LEU A 19 22.46 -11.25 12.64
CA LEU A 19 22.11 -11.75 13.97
C LEU A 19 21.54 -10.58 14.78
N VAL A 20 20.34 -10.74 15.32
CA VAL A 20 19.64 -9.71 16.08
C VAL A 20 19.30 -10.24 17.47
N LYS A 21 19.66 -9.47 18.50
CA LYS A 21 19.37 -9.74 19.91
C LYS A 21 18.25 -8.84 20.41
N GLY A 22 17.28 -9.41 21.13
CA GLY A 22 16.17 -8.68 21.73
C GLY A 22 16.61 -7.73 22.86
N PRO A 23 15.73 -6.82 23.32
CA PRO A 23 16.04 -5.92 24.44
C PRO A 23 16.15 -6.69 25.76
N ASP A 24 15.27 -7.67 25.97
CA ASP A 24 15.15 -8.47 27.20
C ASP A 24 15.51 -9.96 26.99
N ASP A 25 15.95 -10.34 25.79
CA ASP A 25 16.26 -11.73 25.43
C ASP A 25 17.72 -11.88 25.02
N ASP A 26 18.41 -12.84 25.63
CA ASP A 26 19.78 -13.22 25.27
C ASP A 26 19.87 -14.05 23.98
N ARG A 27 18.73 -14.49 23.44
CA ARG A 27 18.68 -15.26 22.20
C ARG A 27 19.02 -14.40 20.98
N LEU A 28 19.91 -14.95 20.15
CA LEU A 28 20.25 -14.41 18.85
C LEU A 28 19.30 -14.96 17.78
N LEU A 29 18.57 -14.08 17.11
CA LEU A 29 17.73 -14.42 15.97
C LEU A 29 18.49 -14.15 14.66
N LYS A 30 18.55 -15.15 13.79
CA LYS A 30 19.14 -15.00 12.46
C LYS A 30 18.06 -14.55 11.47
N LEU A 31 18.17 -13.31 10.98
CA LEU A 31 17.21 -12.68 10.07
C LEU A 31 17.86 -12.36 8.73
N LYS A 32 17.11 -12.50 7.63
CA LYS A 32 17.57 -12.08 6.29
C LYS A 32 17.47 -10.56 6.14
N LYS A 33 18.27 -9.96 5.24
CA LYS A 33 18.18 -8.51 4.91
C LYS A 33 16.75 -8.01 4.68
N VAL A 34 15.96 -8.74 3.90
CA VAL A 34 14.53 -8.42 3.62
C VAL A 34 13.62 -8.43 4.86
N GLN A 35 14.05 -9.04 5.96
CA GLN A 35 13.33 -9.06 7.23
C GLN A 35 13.77 -7.94 8.18
N MET A 36 14.87 -7.23 7.88
CA MET A 36 15.39 -6.10 8.65
C MET A 36 14.58 -4.82 8.36
N SER A 37 13.33 -4.81 8.81
CA SER A 37 12.42 -3.64 8.76
C SER A 37 11.75 -3.41 10.11
N CYS A 38 11.46 -2.16 10.43
CA CYS A 38 10.83 -1.78 11.70
C CYS A 38 9.52 -2.54 11.95
N THR A 39 8.68 -2.68 10.93
CA THR A 39 7.41 -3.41 11.02
C THR A 39 7.61 -4.89 11.39
N THR A 40 8.65 -5.53 10.85
CA THR A 40 8.93 -6.95 11.10
C THR A 40 9.54 -7.12 12.48
N LEU A 41 10.57 -6.32 12.79
CA LEU A 41 11.25 -6.35 14.09
C LEU A 41 10.29 -6.00 15.24
N GLY A 42 9.47 -4.96 15.09
CA GLY A 42 8.47 -4.57 16.08
C GLY A 42 7.44 -5.67 16.35
N ARG A 43 7.07 -6.45 15.33
CA ARG A 43 6.17 -7.60 15.51
C ARG A 43 6.83 -8.76 16.25
N ILE A 44 8.10 -9.04 15.95
CA ILE A 44 8.90 -10.12 16.57
C ILE A 44 9.15 -9.80 18.04
N PHE A 45 9.64 -8.59 18.32
CA PHE A 45 10.09 -8.17 19.65
C PHE A 45 9.05 -7.39 20.46
N LYS A 46 7.82 -7.23 19.93
CA LYS A 46 6.73 -6.46 20.57
C LYS A 46 7.11 -4.99 20.86
N LEU A 47 7.80 -4.36 19.90
CA LEU A 47 8.21 -2.96 19.97
C LEU A 47 7.38 -2.08 19.02
N VAL A 48 7.22 -0.79 19.36
CA VAL A 48 6.59 0.21 18.49
C VAL A 48 7.52 0.46 17.30
N PRO A 49 7.09 0.23 16.03
CA PRO A 49 7.98 0.31 14.87
C PRO A 49 8.77 1.61 14.74
N ASP A 50 8.16 2.74 15.08
CA ASP A 50 8.75 4.07 14.92
C ASP A 50 9.81 4.39 16.00
N SER A 51 9.92 3.55 17.03
CA SER A 51 10.88 3.71 18.15
C SER A 51 12.11 2.79 18.00
N ILE A 52 12.18 1.97 16.96
CA ILE A 52 13.20 0.92 16.85
C ILE A 52 14.53 1.51 16.41
N ILE A 53 15.58 1.23 17.19
CA ILE A 53 16.97 1.57 16.91
C ILE A 53 17.82 0.30 17.03
N LEU A 54 18.83 0.17 16.16
CA LEU A 54 19.78 -0.94 16.19
C LEU A 54 21.16 -0.46 16.66
N TYR A 55 21.74 -1.17 17.62
CA TYR A 55 23.11 -0.97 18.10
C TYR A 55 23.99 -2.13 17.64
N GLY A 56 25.04 -1.84 16.89
CA GLY A 56 26.03 -2.82 16.46
C GLY A 56 26.93 -3.23 17.62
N SER A 57 27.56 -4.40 17.50
CA SER A 57 28.59 -4.86 18.44
C SER A 57 29.87 -4.02 18.42
N ASP A 58 30.01 -3.15 17.43
CA ASP A 58 31.10 -2.19 17.24
C ASP A 58 30.71 -0.77 17.72
N ASP A 59 29.68 -0.67 18.57
CA ASP A 59 29.10 0.59 19.06
C ASP A 59 28.50 1.49 17.96
N SER A 60 28.31 0.97 16.74
CA SER A 60 27.57 1.69 15.69
C SER A 60 26.09 1.79 16.04
N VAL A 61 25.46 2.90 15.66
CA VAL A 61 24.01 3.11 15.85
C VAL A 61 23.37 3.33 14.50
N VAL A 62 22.37 2.51 14.17
CA VAL A 62 21.63 2.60 12.91
C VAL A 62 20.17 2.89 13.20
N VAL A 63 19.70 4.00 12.64
CA VAL A 63 18.30 4.45 12.68
C VAL A 63 17.64 4.06 11.35
N PRO A 64 16.37 3.63 11.35
CA PRO A 64 15.68 3.29 10.11
C PRO A 64 15.53 4.51 9.20
N CYS A 65 15.56 4.29 7.89
CA CYS A 65 15.21 5.33 6.93
C CYS A 65 13.68 5.56 6.89
N SER A 66 13.23 6.57 6.14
CA SER A 66 11.81 6.96 6.05
C SER A 66 10.87 5.86 5.54
N SER A 67 11.38 4.83 4.88
CA SER A 67 10.60 3.64 4.48
C SER A 67 10.50 2.56 5.57
N GLY A 68 11.15 2.76 6.72
CA GLY A 68 11.18 1.79 7.84
C GLY A 68 12.15 0.63 7.64
N THR A 69 13.14 0.77 6.75
CA THR A 69 14.20 -0.23 6.52
C THR A 69 15.55 0.24 7.06
N PHE A 70 16.46 -0.69 7.35
CA PHE A 70 17.80 -0.38 7.84
C PHE A 70 18.83 -0.57 6.71
N ASP A 71 19.72 0.40 6.53
CA ASP A 71 20.87 0.25 5.64
C ASP A 71 22.04 -0.36 6.41
N LEU A 72 22.17 -1.68 6.31
CA LEU A 72 23.18 -2.46 7.01
C LEU A 72 24.27 -2.85 6.02
N SER A 73 25.46 -2.30 6.22
CA SER A 73 26.64 -2.51 5.38
C SER A 73 27.53 -3.66 5.83
N SER A 74 27.31 -4.22 7.03
CA SER A 74 28.21 -5.20 7.67
C SER A 74 27.48 -6.34 8.38
N PHE A 75 28.12 -7.52 8.43
CA PHE A 75 27.67 -8.72 9.15
C PHE A 75 27.85 -8.60 10.67
N LEU A 76 27.33 -7.54 11.26
CA LEU A 76 27.39 -7.33 12.70
C LEU A 76 26.26 -8.06 13.43
N THR A 77 26.49 -8.29 14.72
CA THR A 77 25.41 -8.64 15.65
C THR A 77 24.77 -7.35 16.13
N TRP A 78 23.46 -7.24 15.96
CA TRP A 78 22.69 -6.05 16.27
C TRP A 78 21.87 -6.27 17.53
N LYS A 79 21.98 -5.38 18.52
CA LYS A 79 21.07 -5.29 19.66
C LYS A 79 19.95 -4.32 19.32
N ILE A 80 18.71 -4.76 19.48
CA ILE A 80 17.53 -3.93 19.23
C ILE A 80 17.08 -3.24 20.51
N THR A 81 16.67 -1.98 20.38
CA THR A 81 15.97 -1.24 21.44
C THR A 81 14.77 -0.52 20.85
N GLY A 82 13.77 -0.25 21.68
CA GLY A 82 12.62 0.57 21.32
C GLY A 82 11.60 0.55 22.44
N ASP A 83 10.54 1.33 22.27
CA ASP A 83 9.43 1.37 23.20
C ASP A 83 8.61 0.09 23.06
N ALA A 84 8.28 -0.52 24.20
CA ALA A 84 7.37 -1.66 24.22
C ALA A 84 6.00 -1.23 23.66
N LEU A 85 5.43 -2.05 22.78
CA LEU A 85 4.03 -1.87 22.39
C LEU A 85 3.18 -1.91 23.66
N PRO A 86 2.32 -0.90 23.92
CA PRO A 86 1.48 -0.90 25.10
C PRO A 86 0.71 -2.21 25.11
N ASN A 87 0.87 -2.98 26.19
CA ASN A 87 0.33 -4.32 26.34
C ASN A 87 -1.09 -4.33 25.77
N GLN A 88 -1.27 -4.95 24.59
CA GLN A 88 -2.61 -5.25 24.12
C GLN A 88 -3.17 -6.17 25.19
N ALA A 89 -4.11 -5.64 25.98
CA ALA A 89 -4.84 -6.43 26.96
C ALA A 89 -5.20 -7.75 26.27
N PRO A 90 -4.93 -8.91 26.89
CA PRO A 90 -5.15 -10.20 26.27
C PRO A 90 -6.56 -10.16 25.70
N LYS A 91 -6.68 -10.34 24.37
CA LYS A 91 -7.96 -10.21 23.67
C LYS A 91 -8.94 -11.15 24.38
N PHE A 92 -9.84 -10.55 25.17
CA PHE A 92 -10.86 -11.27 25.90
C PHE A 92 -11.66 -12.01 24.85
N ASN A 93 -11.65 -13.34 24.89
CA ASN A 93 -12.37 -14.16 23.94
C ASN A 93 -13.82 -14.27 24.48
N PRO A 94 -14.80 -13.51 23.95
CA PRO A 94 -16.13 -13.43 24.55
C PRO A 94 -16.95 -14.73 24.40
N PHE A 95 -16.37 -15.76 23.75
CA PHE A 95 -16.99 -17.08 23.57
C PHE A 95 -16.54 -18.13 24.59
N ALA A 96 -15.75 -17.77 25.60
CA ALA A 96 -15.30 -18.70 26.64
C ALA A 96 -16.21 -18.77 27.88
N PHE A 97 -17.51 -18.47 27.75
CA PHE A 97 -18.49 -18.72 28.80
C PHE A 97 -19.72 -19.40 28.20
N SER A 98 -19.87 -20.70 28.47
CA SER A 98 -21.11 -21.34 28.91
C SER A 98 -21.12 -22.84 28.56
N THR A 99 -20.58 -23.66 29.45
CA THR A 99 -21.13 -24.99 29.73
C THR A 99 -20.93 -25.27 31.22
N GLY A 100 -22.00 -25.74 31.88
CA GLY A 100 -22.16 -25.93 33.32
C GLY A 100 -21.04 -26.72 34.00
N GLY A 101 -20.89 -26.63 35.32
CA GLY A 101 -21.91 -27.01 36.29
C GLY A 101 -21.66 -28.48 36.68
N GLY A 102 -21.20 -28.71 37.91
CA GLY A 102 -20.98 -30.08 38.41
C GLY A 102 -19.99 -30.14 39.57
N SER A 103 -20.53 -30.14 40.78
CA SER A 103 -19.88 -30.57 42.03
C SER A 103 -19.62 -32.08 42.03
N GLY A 104 -18.50 -32.51 42.63
CA GLY A 104 -18.39 -33.78 43.35
C GLY A 104 -17.31 -34.75 42.85
N GLY A 105 -16.58 -35.31 43.82
CA GLY A 105 -15.96 -36.64 43.72
C GLY A 105 -14.48 -36.66 43.42
N ALA A 106 -13.69 -36.90 44.48
CA ALA A 106 -12.42 -37.61 44.37
C ALA A 106 -12.66 -39.00 43.79
N GLU A 107 -11.75 -39.51 42.94
CA GLU A 107 -11.14 -40.84 43.01
C GLU A 107 -10.06 -40.98 41.92
N ASP A 108 -9.00 -41.67 42.28
CA ASP A 108 -7.84 -42.06 41.50
C ASP A 108 -8.20 -42.83 40.22
N PHE A 109 -7.58 -42.53 39.06
CA PHE A 109 -7.26 -43.57 38.07
C PHE A 109 -6.06 -43.18 37.18
N LEU A 110 -5.18 -44.17 37.04
CA LEU A 110 -3.85 -44.23 36.39
C LEU A 110 -3.84 -43.99 34.86
N PRO A 111 -2.65 -43.81 34.25
CA PRO A 111 -2.52 -43.42 32.84
C PRO A 111 -2.57 -44.62 31.88
N GLY A 112 -3.32 -44.45 30.78
CA GLY A 112 -3.40 -45.41 29.67
C GLY A 112 -2.86 -44.83 28.35
N PRO A 113 -2.14 -45.61 27.51
CA PRO A 113 -1.30 -45.08 26.45
C PRO A 113 -1.94 -45.12 25.04
N SER A 114 -1.33 -44.33 24.15
CA SER A 114 -1.10 -44.60 22.72
C SER A 114 -2.30 -44.66 21.75
N LYS A 115 -2.37 -43.67 20.85
CA LYS A 115 -2.87 -43.89 19.48
C LYS A 115 -1.93 -43.26 18.46
N ARG A 116 -1.19 -44.16 17.79
CA ARG A 116 -0.44 -43.95 16.55
C ARG A 116 -1.33 -43.31 15.49
N TYR A 117 -0.93 -42.16 14.95
CA TYR A 117 -1.49 -41.66 13.69
C TYR A 117 -0.66 -42.14 12.50
N ARG A 118 -1.40 -42.59 11.50
CA ARG A 118 -1.04 -43.44 10.38
C ARG A 118 -0.50 -42.59 9.23
N ASN A 119 0.73 -42.87 8.80
CA ASN A 119 1.33 -42.33 7.59
C ASN A 119 0.48 -42.69 6.35
N GLN A 120 -0.03 -41.68 5.64
CA GLN A 120 -0.62 -41.87 4.31
C GLN A 120 0.49 -42.00 3.27
N LYS A 121 0.52 -43.17 2.63
CA LYS A 121 1.40 -43.50 1.50
C LYS A 121 1.04 -42.66 0.28
N LYS A 122 2.07 -42.07 -0.33
CA LYS A 122 2.09 -41.59 -1.71
C LYS A 122 1.82 -42.77 -2.65
N SER A 123 0.79 -42.68 -3.48
CA SER A 123 0.55 -43.64 -4.56
C SER A 123 1.21 -43.11 -5.83
N ALA A 124 2.04 -43.95 -6.43
CA ALA A 124 2.72 -43.72 -7.69
C ALA A 124 1.72 -43.81 -8.86
N HIS A 125 1.76 -42.84 -9.77
CA HIS A 125 1.04 -42.95 -11.03
C HIS A 125 1.85 -43.80 -12.02
N VAL A 126 1.21 -44.91 -12.41
CA VAL A 126 1.62 -45.84 -13.45
C VAL A 126 1.41 -45.20 -14.84
N ALA A 127 2.36 -45.48 -15.73
CA ALA A 127 2.37 -45.05 -17.11
C ALA A 127 1.53 -45.97 -18.02
N GLN A 128 1.22 -45.41 -19.20
CA GLN A 128 0.89 -46.03 -20.48
C GLN A 128 -0.59 -46.21 -20.85
N GLY A 129 -0.91 -45.64 -22.02
CA GLY A 129 -2.13 -45.85 -22.78
C GLY A 129 -2.13 -44.97 -24.04
N LYS A 130 -1.33 -45.35 -25.04
CA LYS A 130 -1.56 -44.97 -26.45
C LYS A 130 -2.89 -45.60 -26.88
N PHE A 131 -3.77 -44.87 -27.57
CA PHE A 131 -4.49 -45.34 -28.76
C PHE A 131 -5.36 -44.23 -29.39
N SER A 132 -5.32 -44.22 -30.73
CA SER A 132 -6.38 -43.84 -31.67
C SER A 132 -6.63 -42.35 -32.00
N SER A 133 -6.09 -42.00 -33.16
CA SER A 133 -6.62 -41.03 -34.12
C SER A 133 -8.12 -41.25 -34.40
N GLY A 134 -8.93 -40.22 -34.13
CA GLY A 134 -10.36 -40.16 -34.46
C GLY A 134 -10.69 -38.80 -35.07
N THR A 135 -11.32 -38.88 -36.22
CA THR A 135 -11.68 -37.82 -37.18
C THR A 135 -12.57 -36.70 -36.63
N ALA A 136 -12.41 -35.55 -37.29
CA ALA A 136 -13.03 -34.27 -37.01
C ALA A 136 -14.57 -34.29 -36.86
N SER A 137 -15.04 -33.59 -35.84
CA SER A 137 -16.31 -32.86 -35.85
C SER A 137 -16.11 -31.58 -35.07
N GLY A 138 -16.28 -30.45 -35.76
CA GLY A 138 -16.03 -29.10 -35.23
C GLY A 138 -17.02 -28.75 -34.14
N VAL A 139 -16.65 -29.07 -32.90
CA VAL A 139 -17.25 -28.45 -31.71
C VAL A 139 -16.51 -27.14 -31.50
N HIS A 140 -17.22 -26.02 -31.69
CA HIS A 140 -16.72 -24.70 -31.30
C HIS A 140 -16.30 -24.76 -29.83
N LYS A 141 -14.99 -24.82 -29.59
CA LYS A 141 -14.41 -24.79 -28.25
C LYS A 141 -14.61 -23.37 -27.73
N GLU A 142 -15.76 -23.14 -27.09
CA GLU A 142 -16.04 -21.89 -26.37
C GLU A 142 -14.84 -21.58 -25.50
N LYS A 143 -14.23 -20.44 -25.79
CA LYS A 143 -13.01 -19.98 -25.17
C LYS A 143 -13.36 -19.70 -23.71
N SER A 144 -13.07 -20.65 -22.83
CA SER A 144 -13.34 -20.54 -21.39
C SER A 144 -12.85 -19.20 -20.88
N GLU A 145 -13.77 -18.35 -20.44
CA GLU A 145 -13.43 -17.04 -19.90
C GLU A 145 -12.49 -17.20 -18.71
N SER A 146 -11.33 -16.55 -18.77
CA SER A 146 -10.35 -16.65 -17.70
C SER A 146 -10.88 -15.91 -16.47
N SER A 147 -11.33 -16.65 -15.46
CA SER A 147 -11.64 -16.10 -14.15
C SER A 147 -10.37 -15.86 -13.33
N PHE A 148 -10.44 -14.91 -12.40
CA PHE A 148 -9.37 -14.63 -11.43
C PHE A 148 -9.97 -14.28 -10.08
N THR A 149 -9.25 -14.54 -8.99
CA THR A 149 -9.74 -14.25 -7.64
C THR A 149 -9.22 -12.90 -7.13
N LYS A 150 -10.04 -12.20 -6.36
CA LYS A 150 -9.67 -10.93 -5.72
C LYS A 150 -10.17 -10.88 -4.29
N ASN A 151 -9.28 -10.50 -3.37
CA ASN A 151 -9.61 -10.30 -1.97
C ASN A 151 -10.11 -8.87 -1.72
N PHE A 152 -11.18 -8.75 -0.95
CA PHE A 152 -11.82 -7.52 -0.51
C PHE A 152 -11.90 -7.50 1.02
N VAL A 153 -11.51 -6.38 1.63
CA VAL A 153 -11.56 -6.20 3.09
C VAL A 153 -12.86 -5.50 3.46
N ILE A 154 -13.68 -6.16 4.26
CA ILE A 154 -14.94 -5.63 4.77
C ILE A 154 -14.64 -4.77 5.99
N CYS A 155 -15.09 -3.53 5.94
CA CYS A 155 -14.90 -2.54 6.99
C CYS A 155 -16.24 -2.09 7.59
N GLU A 156 -16.20 -1.74 8.87
CA GLU A 156 -17.26 -1.07 9.60
C GLU A 156 -16.75 0.25 10.17
N PHE A 157 -17.63 1.24 10.24
CA PHE A 157 -17.28 2.52 10.85
C PHE A 157 -17.68 2.52 12.32
N SER A 158 -16.69 2.50 13.21
CA SER A 158 -16.86 2.62 14.66
C SER A 158 -15.99 3.74 15.19
N ASP A 159 -16.51 4.52 16.12
CA ASP A 159 -15.74 5.52 16.88
C ASP A 159 -14.97 6.54 16.02
N GLY A 160 -15.51 6.88 14.84
CA GLY A 160 -14.86 7.84 13.94
C GLY A 160 -13.83 7.21 12.99
N ALA A 161 -13.58 5.91 13.07
CA ALA A 161 -12.60 5.19 12.27
C ALA A 161 -13.22 4.04 11.46
N LEU A 162 -12.60 3.70 10.33
CA LEU A 162 -12.92 2.49 9.57
C LEU A 162 -12.12 1.31 10.13
N LEU A 163 -12.80 0.39 10.81
CA LEU A 163 -12.22 -0.83 11.36
C LEU A 163 -12.40 -1.99 10.37
N GLU A 164 -11.36 -2.81 10.23
CA GLU A 164 -11.38 -4.02 9.38
C GLU A 164 -11.98 -5.18 10.17
N ILE A 165 -13.09 -5.75 9.68
CA ILE A 165 -13.80 -6.83 10.37
C ILE A 165 -13.37 -8.20 9.81
N LYS A 166 -13.40 -8.31 8.48
CA LYS A 166 -13.31 -9.58 7.75
C LYS A 166 -12.72 -9.33 6.37
N SER A 167 -12.12 -10.35 5.77
CA SER A 167 -11.82 -10.35 4.34
C SER A 167 -12.68 -11.38 3.61
N THR A 168 -13.08 -11.08 2.39
CA THR A 168 -13.80 -12.01 1.51
C THR A 168 -13.12 -12.08 0.16
N THR A 169 -13.10 -13.25 -0.46
CA THR A 169 -12.48 -13.44 -1.78
C THR A 169 -13.58 -13.72 -2.80
N LEU A 170 -13.61 -12.94 -3.88
CA LEU A 170 -14.56 -13.13 -4.98
C LEU A 170 -13.84 -13.66 -6.21
N SER A 171 -14.52 -14.51 -6.98
CA SER A 171 -14.12 -14.90 -8.32
C SER A 171 -14.68 -13.90 -9.33
N LEU A 172 -13.82 -13.28 -10.13
CA LEU A 172 -14.15 -12.21 -11.07
C LEU A 172 -13.80 -12.64 -12.51
N CYS A 173 -14.52 -12.10 -13.47
CA CYS A 173 -14.27 -12.26 -14.90
C CYS A 173 -13.57 -11.01 -15.48
N ASN A 174 -13.06 -11.12 -16.71
CA ASN A 174 -12.31 -10.05 -17.36
C ASN A 174 -13.14 -8.79 -17.67
N ASP A 175 -14.45 -8.88 -17.66
CA ASP A 175 -15.42 -7.81 -17.93
C ASP A 175 -16.08 -7.26 -16.66
N THR A 176 -15.75 -7.81 -15.48
CA THR A 176 -16.42 -7.47 -14.23
C THR A 176 -16.28 -5.99 -13.89
N THR A 177 -17.41 -5.33 -13.64
CA THR A 177 -17.47 -3.91 -13.29
C THR A 177 -17.50 -3.68 -11.78
N THR A 178 -17.26 -2.44 -11.36
CA THR A 178 -17.44 -2.02 -9.95
C THR A 178 -18.85 -2.35 -9.45
N ARG A 179 -19.87 -2.19 -10.31
CA ARG A 179 -21.27 -2.50 -9.97
C ARG A 179 -21.49 -3.99 -9.71
N ASP A 180 -20.89 -4.86 -10.51
CA ASP A 180 -21.05 -6.30 -10.37
C ASP A 180 -20.39 -6.79 -9.09
N ILE A 181 -19.21 -6.27 -8.74
CA ILE A 181 -18.54 -6.55 -7.46
C ILE A 181 -19.41 -6.14 -6.28
N LYS A 182 -20.04 -4.96 -6.32
CA LYS A 182 -20.97 -4.53 -5.26
C LYS A 182 -22.12 -5.53 -5.09
N ARG A 183 -22.70 -6.03 -6.19
CA ARG A 183 -23.76 -7.07 -6.12
C ARG A 183 -23.23 -8.38 -5.55
N LEU A 184 -22.08 -8.87 -6.02
CA LEU A 184 -21.46 -10.10 -5.53
C LEU A 184 -21.13 -10.01 -4.04
N LEU A 185 -20.62 -8.87 -3.56
CA LEU A 185 -20.37 -8.66 -2.13
C LEU A 185 -21.64 -8.73 -1.29
N ILE A 186 -22.75 -8.17 -1.78
CA ILE A 186 -24.06 -8.27 -1.11
C ILE A 186 -24.54 -9.72 -1.08
N GLN A 187 -24.33 -10.49 -2.15
CA GLN A 187 -24.75 -11.89 -2.26
C GLN A 187 -23.88 -12.87 -1.46
N GLU A 188 -22.58 -12.62 -1.36
CA GLU A 188 -21.61 -13.55 -0.74
C GLU A 188 -21.37 -13.23 0.74
N SER A 189 -21.56 -11.97 1.18
CA SER A 189 -21.25 -11.56 2.55
C SER A 189 -22.50 -11.37 3.39
N ASP A 190 -22.67 -12.21 4.42
CA ASP A 190 -23.76 -12.07 5.38
C ASP A 190 -23.78 -10.71 6.09
N TYR A 191 -22.61 -10.07 6.23
CA TYR A 191 -22.48 -8.71 6.76
C TYR A 191 -23.24 -7.67 5.92
N PHE A 192 -23.23 -7.83 4.59
CA PHE A 192 -23.95 -6.94 3.68
C PHE A 192 -25.39 -7.42 3.44
N LYS A 193 -25.68 -8.73 3.49
CA LYS A 193 -27.06 -9.25 3.43
C LYS A 193 -27.94 -8.73 4.57
N ALA A 194 -27.38 -8.58 5.77
CA ALA A 194 -28.10 -8.06 6.93
C ALA A 194 -28.61 -6.62 6.72
N CYS A 195 -27.99 -5.87 5.80
CA CYS A 195 -28.48 -4.56 5.38
C CYS A 195 -29.59 -4.75 4.34
N LYS A 196 -30.84 -4.69 4.79
CA LYS A 196 -32.05 -4.74 3.94
C LYS A 196 -32.13 -3.63 2.87
N SER A 197 -31.24 -2.64 2.91
CA SER A 197 -31.12 -1.61 1.87
C SER A 197 -30.28 -2.12 0.70
N GLU A 198 -30.96 -2.50 -0.38
CA GLU A 198 -30.34 -2.81 -1.68
C GLU A 198 -29.38 -1.67 -2.10
N GLY A 199 -28.14 -2.02 -2.45
CA GLY A 199 -27.18 -1.06 -3.01
C GLY A 199 -26.30 -0.31 -2.00
N SER A 200 -26.34 -0.65 -0.72
CA SER A 200 -25.60 0.07 0.33
C SER A 200 -24.12 -0.34 0.48
N VAL A 201 -23.43 -0.76 -0.59
CA VAL A 201 -21.97 -1.05 -0.51
C VAL A 201 -21.18 -0.03 -1.32
N THR A 202 -20.23 0.62 -0.66
CA THR A 202 -19.23 1.47 -1.29
C THR A 202 -17.88 0.77 -1.26
N LEU A 203 -17.19 0.76 -2.41
CA LEU A 203 -15.84 0.25 -2.52
C LEU A 203 -14.87 1.41 -2.38
N LEU A 204 -13.86 1.24 -1.55
CA LEU A 204 -12.81 2.22 -1.32
C LEU A 204 -11.45 1.65 -1.74
N ASP A 205 -10.58 2.53 -2.24
CA ASP A 205 -9.19 2.20 -2.50
C ASP A 205 -8.36 2.16 -1.20
N SER A 206 -7.04 1.99 -1.32
CA SER A 206 -6.13 1.97 -0.19
C SER A 206 -6.05 3.30 0.57
N LYS A 207 -6.43 4.42 -0.07
CA LYS A 207 -6.48 5.76 0.52
C LYS A 207 -7.85 6.09 1.12
N GLY A 208 -8.79 5.16 1.06
CA GLY A 208 -10.16 5.39 1.54
C GLY A 208 -11.00 6.22 0.57
N LEU A 209 -10.60 6.34 -0.71
CA LEU A 209 -11.37 7.05 -1.72
C LEU A 209 -12.35 6.10 -2.42
N GLU A 210 -13.55 6.58 -2.70
CA GLU A 210 -14.55 5.80 -3.42
C GLU A 210 -14.08 5.44 -4.84
N ILE A 211 -14.19 4.15 -5.14
CA ILE A 211 -13.96 3.62 -6.47
C ILE A 211 -15.26 3.74 -7.26
N GLU A 212 -15.31 4.70 -8.16
CA GLU A 212 -16.44 4.93 -9.04
C GLU A 212 -16.57 3.82 -10.09
N ASN A 213 -17.74 3.70 -10.70
CA ASN A 213 -17.96 2.74 -11.78
C ASN A 213 -17.67 3.40 -13.13
N THR A 214 -16.40 3.36 -13.56
CA THR A 214 -15.95 3.93 -14.84
C THR A 214 -15.44 2.84 -15.77
N THR A 215 -15.11 3.17 -17.01
CA THR A 215 -14.42 2.25 -17.93
C THR A 215 -13.03 1.86 -17.43
N ALA A 216 -12.35 2.75 -16.70
CA ALA A 216 -11.01 2.52 -16.14
C ALA A 216 -11.01 1.55 -14.95
N THR A 217 -12.16 1.35 -14.30
CA THR A 217 -12.30 0.48 -13.12
C THR A 217 -12.93 -0.88 -13.45
N LYS A 218 -12.77 -1.36 -14.70
CA LYS A 218 -13.30 -2.63 -15.17
C LYS A 218 -12.22 -3.68 -15.34
N GLY A 219 -12.63 -4.93 -15.17
CA GLY A 219 -11.86 -6.08 -15.60
C GLY A 219 -10.55 -6.32 -14.88
N ARG A 220 -9.78 -7.25 -15.43
CA ARG A 220 -8.56 -7.77 -14.80
C ARG A 220 -7.44 -6.74 -14.69
N THR A 221 -7.33 -5.80 -15.64
CA THR A 221 -6.31 -4.75 -15.61
C THR A 221 -6.43 -3.89 -14.36
N TYR A 222 -7.66 -3.56 -13.96
CA TYR A 222 -7.91 -2.84 -12.72
C TYR A 222 -7.87 -3.83 -11.54
N TRP A 223 -8.78 -4.80 -11.49
CA TRP A 223 -9.03 -5.62 -10.29
C TRP A 223 -7.95 -6.66 -9.99
N GLY A 224 -7.18 -7.09 -10.98
CA GLY A 224 -6.09 -8.06 -10.83
C GLY A 224 -4.82 -7.50 -10.18
N THR A 225 -4.77 -6.20 -9.90
CA THR A 225 -3.64 -5.56 -9.20
C THR A 225 -3.57 -6.00 -7.73
N ASN A 226 -2.40 -5.91 -7.09
CA ASN A 226 -2.22 -6.26 -5.66
C ASN A 226 -2.75 -5.20 -4.68
N ARG A 227 -3.48 -4.18 -5.15
CA ARG A 227 -3.97 -3.12 -4.27
C ARG A 227 -5.06 -3.63 -3.32
N LYS A 228 -5.04 -3.13 -2.08
CA LYS A 228 -6.07 -3.41 -1.09
C LYS A 228 -7.36 -2.66 -1.45
N ILE A 229 -8.48 -3.38 -1.53
CA ILE A 229 -9.80 -2.81 -1.74
C ILE A 229 -10.59 -3.00 -0.46
N LYS A 230 -11.16 -1.91 0.06
CA LYS A 230 -12.07 -1.94 1.20
C LYS A 230 -13.51 -1.90 0.72
N ALA A 231 -14.39 -2.64 1.35
CA ALA A 231 -15.83 -2.61 1.13
C ALA A 231 -16.50 -2.16 2.42
N VAL A 232 -17.26 -1.08 2.37
CA VAL A 232 -17.94 -0.48 3.52
C VAL A 232 -19.41 -0.27 3.20
N ARG A 233 -20.26 -0.20 4.22
CA ARG A 233 -21.64 0.24 4.02
C ARG A 233 -21.66 1.70 3.57
N THR A 234 -22.46 2.02 2.57
CA THR A 234 -22.63 3.38 2.04
C THR A 234 -23.06 4.36 3.13
N SER A 235 -23.93 3.92 4.05
CA SER A 235 -24.35 4.73 5.21
C SER A 235 -23.18 5.12 6.11
N ASP A 236 -22.25 4.19 6.31
CA ASP A 236 -21.09 4.36 7.20
C ASP A 236 -20.01 5.20 6.53
N TRP A 237 -19.86 5.06 5.21
CA TRP A 237 -19.02 5.93 4.40
C TRP A 237 -19.47 7.40 4.42
N PHE A 238 -20.77 7.68 4.36
CA PHE A 238 -21.23 9.06 4.47
C PHE A 238 -21.00 9.66 5.86
N LYS A 239 -21.12 8.86 6.92
CA LYS A 239 -20.78 9.31 8.29
C LYS A 239 -19.29 9.68 8.39
N SER A 240 -18.43 8.93 7.73
CA SER A 240 -16.98 9.18 7.77
C SER A 240 -16.59 10.44 6.98
N LYS A 241 -17.24 10.73 5.84
CA LYS A 241 -17.01 12.00 5.11
C LYS A 241 -17.41 13.24 5.91
N ARG A 242 -18.56 13.21 6.59
CA ARG A 242 -19.09 14.39 7.32
C ARG A 242 -18.23 14.78 8.52
N LYS A 243 -17.52 13.85 9.12
CA LYS A 243 -16.68 14.12 10.29
C LYS A 243 -15.29 14.67 9.96
N GLY A 244 -14.96 14.88 8.68
CA GLY A 244 -13.59 15.19 8.28
C GLY A 244 -12.71 13.99 8.61
N LEU A 245 -12.62 13.06 7.68
CA LEU A 245 -11.96 11.78 7.90
C LEU A 245 -10.46 12.00 8.16
N ASN A 246 -10.08 12.16 9.43
CA ASN A 246 -8.77 11.76 9.91
C ASN A 246 -8.78 10.24 9.85
N LEU A 247 -8.56 9.69 8.65
CA LEU A 247 -8.25 8.28 8.50
C LEU A 247 -7.10 8.04 9.49
N PRO A 248 -7.22 7.09 10.44
CA PRO A 248 -6.11 6.77 11.32
C PRO A 248 -5.04 6.14 10.45
N THR A 249 -4.19 6.99 9.87
CA THR A 249 -2.81 6.66 9.63
C THR A 249 -2.26 6.41 11.02
N SER A 250 -1.94 5.16 11.28
CA SER A 250 -1.26 4.75 12.50
C SER A 250 -0.16 5.77 12.83
N THR A 251 -0.18 6.26 14.07
CA THR A 251 0.89 7.01 14.78
C THR A 251 1.11 8.49 14.41
N SER A 252 0.51 9.38 15.19
CA SER A 252 1.24 10.27 16.14
C SER A 252 0.25 11.20 16.86
N SER A 253 0.23 11.11 18.18
CA SER A 253 -0.47 12.03 19.08
C SER A 253 0.56 12.79 19.91
N SER A 254 0.60 14.11 19.72
CA SER A 254 0.95 15.13 20.71
C SER A 254 0.23 16.40 20.22
N SER A 255 -0.87 16.83 20.85
CA SER A 255 -0.88 17.95 21.83
C SER A 255 -0.22 19.21 21.25
N GLU A 256 -0.81 20.40 21.17
CA GLU A 256 -1.82 21.08 21.97
C GLU A 256 -2.56 22.12 21.11
N ASN A 257 -3.65 22.67 21.64
CA ASN A 257 -4.42 23.75 21.05
C ASN A 257 -3.57 25.01 20.81
N GLU A 258 -3.31 25.36 19.55
CA GLU A 258 -3.00 26.74 19.18
C GLU A 258 -3.98 27.20 18.09
N SER A 259 -4.92 28.03 18.51
CA SER A 259 -5.85 28.71 17.61
C SER A 259 -5.07 29.78 16.84
N VAL A 260 -4.56 29.40 15.67
CA VAL A 260 -3.99 30.34 14.70
C VAL A 260 -5.13 31.21 14.18
N ARG A 261 -5.31 32.36 14.80
CA ARG A 261 -6.04 33.48 14.21
C ARG A 261 -5.33 33.83 12.91
N PHE A 262 -6.04 33.71 11.79
CA PHE A 262 -5.66 34.26 10.51
C PHE A 262 -5.30 35.75 10.69
N ARG A 263 -4.02 36.08 10.62
CA ARG A 263 -3.57 37.44 10.36
C ARG A 263 -3.52 37.62 8.84
N GLU A 264 -4.51 38.34 8.30
CA GLU A 264 -4.37 39.01 7.02
C GLU A 264 -3.15 39.94 7.08
N GLY A 265 -2.17 39.67 6.24
CA GLY A 265 -0.93 40.46 6.17
C GLY A 265 0.30 39.61 5.93
N SER A 266 0.33 38.82 4.84
CA SER A 266 1.62 38.40 4.30
C SER A 266 2.28 39.63 3.64
N PRO A 267 3.56 39.91 3.93
CA PRO A 267 4.28 40.99 3.27
C PRO A 267 4.40 40.68 1.76
N PRO A 268 4.46 41.70 0.90
CA PRO A 268 4.60 41.51 -0.53
C PRO A 268 5.84 40.65 -0.82
N VAL A 269 5.65 39.59 -1.59
CA VAL A 269 6.72 38.72 -2.07
C VAL A 269 7.65 39.59 -2.92
N THR A 270 8.75 40.05 -2.33
CA THR A 270 9.78 40.84 -3.03
C THR A 270 10.50 39.95 -4.04
N LEU A 271 10.80 40.47 -5.23
CA LEU A 271 11.53 39.74 -6.30
C LEU A 271 12.81 39.02 -5.79
N GLN A 272 13.50 39.56 -4.78
CA GLN A 272 14.67 38.91 -4.18
C GLN A 272 14.38 37.56 -3.51
N SER A 273 13.19 37.34 -2.92
CA SER A 273 12.83 36.04 -2.34
C SER A 273 12.54 35.01 -3.43
N LEU A 274 12.01 35.45 -4.58
CA LEU A 274 11.86 34.61 -5.78
C LEU A 274 13.22 34.25 -6.38
N TYR A 275 14.15 35.20 -6.50
CA TYR A 275 15.52 34.94 -6.98
C TYR A 275 16.28 33.94 -6.10
N LYS A 276 16.15 34.05 -4.77
CA LYS A 276 16.72 33.07 -3.82
C LYS A 276 16.10 31.68 -3.95
N GLY A 277 14.80 31.62 -4.29
CA GLY A 277 14.11 30.36 -4.59
C GLY A 277 14.63 29.71 -5.89
N VAL A 278 14.85 30.52 -6.93
CA VAL A 278 15.36 30.06 -8.23
C VAL A 278 16.78 29.52 -8.11
N THR A 279 17.69 30.20 -7.39
CA THR A 279 19.06 29.70 -7.18
C THR A 279 19.10 28.38 -6.41
N LYS A 280 18.17 28.19 -5.46
CA LYS A 280 18.04 26.94 -4.70
C LYS A 280 17.51 25.79 -5.58
N ILE A 281 16.63 26.10 -6.54
CA ILE A 281 16.17 25.13 -7.54
C ILE A 281 17.31 24.76 -8.49
N GLU A 282 18.14 25.72 -8.91
CA GLU A 282 19.32 25.45 -9.76
C GLU A 282 20.35 24.54 -9.07
N GLU A 283 20.60 24.73 -7.77
CA GLU A 283 21.46 23.83 -6.97
C GLU A 283 20.86 22.43 -6.86
N LEU A 284 19.55 22.31 -6.57
CA LEU A 284 18.87 21.01 -6.51
C LEU A 284 18.91 20.29 -7.87
N VAL A 285 18.78 21.01 -8.98
CA VAL A 285 18.89 20.44 -10.34
C VAL A 285 20.32 19.98 -10.65
N LYS A 286 21.35 20.70 -10.18
CA LYS A 286 22.76 20.27 -10.28
C LYS A 286 23.09 19.04 -9.44
N ASP A 287 22.43 18.86 -8.31
CA ASP A 287 22.62 17.67 -7.47
C ASP A 287 21.83 16.48 -8.02
N LEU A 288 20.63 16.71 -8.56
CA LEU A 288 19.81 15.69 -9.23
C LEU A 288 20.48 15.14 -10.49
N SER A 289 21.17 15.99 -11.26
CA SER A 289 21.93 15.57 -12.47
C SER A 289 23.16 14.71 -12.18
N LYS A 290 23.63 14.67 -10.93
CA LYS A 290 24.70 13.75 -10.48
C LYS A 290 24.18 12.44 -9.91
N SER A 291 22.90 12.36 -9.59
CA SER A 291 22.28 11.15 -9.03
C SER A 291 21.85 10.20 -10.15
N LYS A 292 22.14 8.90 -10.02
CA LYS A 292 21.68 7.85 -10.95
C LYS A 292 20.16 7.57 -10.88
N SER A 293 19.39 8.35 -10.12
CA SER A 293 17.94 8.20 -10.00
C SER A 293 17.19 9.11 -10.97
N THR A 294 17.39 8.88 -12.26
CA THR A 294 16.56 9.51 -13.31
C THR A 294 15.11 9.02 -13.23
N ASP A 295 14.88 7.85 -12.66
CA ASP A 295 13.56 7.22 -12.58
C ASP A 295 12.62 7.91 -11.58
N ASP A 296 13.14 8.36 -10.43
CA ASP A 296 12.33 9.07 -9.43
C ASP A 296 11.93 10.46 -9.95
N ILE A 297 12.84 11.14 -10.65
CA ILE A 297 12.55 12.43 -11.28
C ILE A 297 11.55 12.25 -12.42
N ALA A 298 11.74 11.25 -13.27
CA ALA A 298 10.82 10.94 -14.35
C ALA A 298 9.40 10.60 -13.82
N ALA A 299 9.31 9.96 -12.65
CA ALA A 299 8.02 9.65 -12.01
C ALA A 299 7.22 10.91 -11.61
N ILE A 300 7.90 12.02 -11.29
CA ILE A 300 7.26 13.31 -10.97
C ILE A 300 6.57 13.89 -12.22
N PHE A 301 7.16 13.68 -13.40
CA PHE A 301 6.64 14.20 -14.68
C PHE A 301 5.69 13.24 -15.40
N LYS A 302 5.31 12.11 -14.79
CA LYS A 302 4.30 11.20 -15.38
C LYS A 302 2.90 11.82 -15.32
N CYS A 303 2.25 11.89 -16.48
CA CYS A 303 0.88 12.35 -16.59
C CYS A 303 -0.04 11.40 -15.81
N LYS A 304 -0.90 11.94 -14.93
CA LYS A 304 -1.82 11.10 -14.15
C LYS A 304 -3.01 10.56 -14.96
N ILE A 305 -3.16 11.01 -16.21
CA ILE A 305 -4.24 10.59 -17.11
C ILE A 305 -3.74 9.50 -18.07
N CYS A 306 -2.65 9.74 -18.81
CA CYS A 306 -2.09 8.76 -19.75
C CYS A 306 -0.95 7.90 -19.18
N PHE A 307 -0.43 8.20 -17.99
CA PHE A 307 0.69 7.51 -17.32
C PHE A 307 2.04 7.57 -18.04
N GLU A 308 2.11 8.20 -19.20
CA GLU A 308 3.35 8.49 -19.92
C GLU A 308 4.04 9.75 -19.38
N THR A 309 5.31 9.91 -19.72
CA THR A 309 6.06 11.15 -19.45
C THR A 309 5.38 12.33 -20.12
N SER A 310 5.14 13.40 -19.36
CA SER A 310 4.36 14.53 -19.85
C SER A 310 5.11 15.29 -20.94
N LYS A 311 4.61 15.23 -22.18
CA LYS A 311 5.17 15.98 -23.32
C LYS A 311 4.99 17.50 -23.15
N HIS A 312 3.86 17.90 -22.55
CA HIS A 312 3.54 19.28 -22.19
C HIS A 312 2.90 19.29 -20.79
N PRO A 313 3.71 19.27 -19.71
CA PRO A 313 3.19 19.21 -18.36
C PRO A 313 2.41 20.49 -18.03
N VAL A 314 1.18 20.31 -17.57
CA VAL A 314 0.38 21.38 -16.99
C VAL A 314 0.43 21.25 -15.49
N LEU A 315 0.92 22.31 -14.84
CA LEU A 315 0.75 22.51 -13.42
C LEU A 315 -0.71 22.86 -13.18
N THR A 316 -1.43 22.00 -12.48
CA THR A 316 -2.85 22.24 -12.24
C THR A 316 -3.05 22.77 -10.84
N THR A 317 -3.59 23.98 -10.81
CA THR A 317 -4.40 24.57 -9.74
C THR A 317 -3.68 24.95 -8.45
N LYS A 318 -4.08 26.12 -7.92
CA LYS A 318 -3.62 26.69 -6.65
C LYS A 318 -3.81 25.73 -5.45
N CYS A 319 -4.71 24.73 -5.51
CA CYS A 319 -5.02 23.86 -4.37
C CYS A 319 -3.82 23.00 -3.95
N CYS A 320 -3.09 22.44 -4.90
CA CYS A 320 -2.15 21.35 -4.61
C CYS A 320 -0.79 21.53 -5.27
N LEU A 321 -0.62 22.55 -6.12
CA LEU A 321 0.65 22.92 -6.75
C LEU A 321 1.41 21.73 -7.39
N ASN A 322 0.67 20.75 -7.90
CA ASN A 322 1.22 19.52 -8.47
C ASN A 322 1.01 19.46 -9.99
N VAL A 323 1.89 18.73 -10.68
CA VAL A 323 1.77 18.43 -12.11
C VAL A 323 0.64 17.41 -12.32
N ALA A 324 -0.44 17.79 -13.00
CA ALA A 324 -1.52 16.86 -13.35
C ALA A 324 -1.13 15.94 -14.50
N GLY A 325 -0.46 16.50 -15.51
CA GLY A 325 -0.01 15.76 -16.67
C GLY A 325 -0.08 16.54 -17.97
N CYS A 326 -0.22 15.83 -19.09
CA CYS A 326 -0.21 16.41 -20.43
C CYS A 326 -1.37 17.39 -20.64
N TYR A 327 -1.07 18.53 -21.27
CA TYR A 327 -2.06 19.53 -21.70
C TYR A 327 -3.21 18.92 -22.49
N GLU A 328 -2.92 18.06 -23.48
CA GLU A 328 -3.94 17.41 -24.29
C GLU A 328 -4.84 16.46 -23.49
N CYS A 329 -4.27 15.80 -22.47
CA CYS A 329 -5.04 14.90 -21.62
C CYS A 329 -6.00 15.69 -20.73
N ILE A 330 -5.55 16.80 -20.17
CA ILE A 330 -6.37 17.68 -19.32
C ILE A 330 -7.44 18.38 -20.15
N LYS A 331 -7.10 18.85 -21.35
CA LYS A 331 -8.06 19.47 -22.28
C LYS A 331 -9.18 18.51 -22.68
N LYS A 332 -8.91 17.22 -22.84
CA LYS A 332 -9.95 16.20 -23.11
C LYS A 332 -10.87 15.94 -21.91
N CYS A 333 -10.53 16.44 -20.73
CA CYS A 333 -11.35 16.31 -19.54
C CYS A 333 -12.27 17.54 -19.37
N ASP A 334 -13.01 17.89 -20.42
CA ASP A 334 -13.80 19.13 -20.62
C ASP A 334 -14.84 19.49 -19.53
N ASN A 335 -15.02 18.69 -18.47
CA ASN A 335 -16.05 18.90 -17.45
C ASN A 335 -15.51 18.83 -16.01
N MET A 336 -14.26 19.21 -15.80
CA MET A 336 -13.66 19.16 -14.46
C MET A 336 -13.98 20.40 -13.64
N GLN A 337 -15.11 20.34 -12.93
CA GLN A 337 -15.46 21.29 -11.88
C GLN A 337 -14.58 21.16 -10.61
N SER A 338 -13.61 20.24 -10.61
CA SER A 338 -12.70 20.04 -9.49
C SER A 338 -11.32 19.61 -9.98
N CYS A 339 -10.30 19.89 -9.18
CA CYS A 339 -8.93 19.48 -9.49
C CYS A 339 -8.81 17.96 -9.60
N ILE A 340 -8.13 17.45 -10.62
CA ILE A 340 -7.99 16.00 -10.84
C ILE A 340 -7.15 15.28 -9.79
N LEU A 341 -6.30 16.03 -9.10
CA LEU A 341 -5.37 15.51 -8.10
C LEU A 341 -6.00 15.57 -6.71
N CYS A 342 -6.48 16.76 -6.33
CA CYS A 342 -6.95 17.06 -4.97
C CYS A 342 -8.49 17.00 -4.85
N ARG A 343 -9.23 16.98 -5.97
CA ARG A 343 -10.70 17.11 -6.05
C ARG A 343 -11.29 18.32 -5.33
N ALA A 344 -10.45 19.31 -4.97
CA ALA A 344 -10.95 20.59 -4.50
C ALA A 344 -11.75 21.23 -5.64
N VAL A 345 -12.98 21.62 -5.31
CA VAL A 345 -13.80 22.50 -6.13
C VAL A 345 -13.17 23.88 -6.01
N PRO A 346 -12.93 24.62 -7.11
CA PRO A 346 -12.50 26.01 -7.01
C PRO A 346 -13.54 26.79 -6.19
N ASP A 347 -13.12 27.38 -5.07
CA ASP A 347 -13.95 28.31 -4.30
C ASP A 347 -14.32 29.47 -5.22
N GLU A 348 -15.61 29.57 -5.61
CA GLU A 348 -16.39 30.60 -6.34
C GLU A 348 -15.73 31.80 -7.07
N TYR A 349 -14.45 31.78 -7.36
CA TYR A 349 -13.71 32.80 -8.07
C TYR A 349 -13.02 32.15 -9.26
N ASP A 350 -13.71 32.33 -10.39
CA ASP A 350 -13.23 32.20 -11.75
C ASP A 350 -12.95 30.77 -12.27
N PRO A 351 -14.00 30.06 -12.75
CA PRO A 351 -13.83 28.78 -13.45
C PRO A 351 -13.10 28.91 -14.79
N MET A 352 -12.90 30.12 -15.34
CA MET A 352 -12.04 30.34 -16.52
C MET A 352 -10.57 30.51 -16.10
N GLY A 353 -10.30 31.18 -14.97
CA GLY A 353 -8.96 31.42 -14.43
C GLY A 353 -8.21 30.21 -13.87
N MET A 354 -8.82 29.01 -13.81
CA MET A 354 -8.11 27.80 -13.37
C MET A 354 -7.12 27.26 -14.42
N TYR A 355 -7.35 27.54 -15.72
CA TYR A 355 -6.55 27.02 -16.82
C TYR A 355 -6.30 28.00 -17.99
N SER A 356 -6.94 29.18 -18.00
CA SER A 356 -6.64 30.20 -19.02
C SER A 356 -5.38 30.98 -18.65
N GLU A 357 -4.37 30.87 -19.51
CA GLU A 357 -3.15 31.70 -19.56
C GLU A 357 -1.94 31.32 -18.70
N MET A 358 -1.74 30.04 -18.37
CA MET A 358 -0.34 29.59 -18.28
C MET A 358 0.11 29.22 -19.69
N PRO A 359 0.97 30.03 -20.37
CA PRO A 359 1.60 29.55 -21.57
C PRO A 359 2.27 28.21 -21.25
N PRO A 360 2.31 27.25 -22.20
CA PRO A 360 3.11 26.04 -22.00
C PRO A 360 4.48 26.49 -21.51
N VAL A 361 5.01 25.85 -20.46
CA VAL A 361 6.34 26.14 -19.92
C VAL A 361 7.38 25.80 -21.00
N ARG A 362 7.49 26.68 -22.00
CA ARG A 362 8.47 26.68 -23.07
C ARG A 362 9.69 27.35 -22.48
N GLY A 363 10.42 26.63 -21.64
CA GLY A 363 11.59 27.21 -20.98
C GLY A 363 12.53 26.25 -20.29
N ILE A 364 12.06 25.08 -19.83
CA ILE A 364 12.92 24.22 -19.00
C ILE A 364 13.66 23.15 -19.83
N TYR A 365 13.23 22.88 -21.07
CA TYR A 365 13.85 21.85 -21.91
C TYR A 365 15.18 22.27 -22.57
N ASN A 366 15.67 23.49 -22.35
CA ASN A 366 16.91 24.00 -22.97
C ASN A 366 18.03 24.35 -21.97
N LEU A 367 17.85 24.09 -20.67
CA LEU A 367 18.87 24.39 -19.65
C LEU A 367 19.79 23.21 -19.33
N ALA A 368 19.51 22.03 -19.87
CA ALA A 368 20.44 20.91 -19.88
C ALA A 368 20.43 20.37 -21.30
N GLY A 369 21.56 20.38 -22.00
CA GLY A 369 21.72 19.77 -23.33
C GLY A 369 21.59 18.24 -23.31
N ILE A 370 20.52 17.74 -22.69
CA ILE A 370 20.14 16.34 -22.60
C ILE A 370 19.08 16.15 -23.68
N ASP A 371 19.55 15.72 -24.85
CA ASP A 371 18.71 15.12 -25.87
C ASP A 371 18.09 13.84 -25.28
N LEU A 372 16.83 13.91 -24.87
CA LEU A 372 16.04 12.73 -24.52
C LEU A 372 15.50 12.12 -25.82
N LYS A 373 16.22 11.12 -26.34
CA LYS A 373 15.71 10.20 -27.38
C LYS A 373 14.74 9.19 -26.79
#